data_AF-A0A444X1E6-F1
#
_entry.id   AF-A0A444X1E6-F1
#
_cell.length_a   1.000
_cell.length_b   1.000
_cell.length_c   1.000
_cell.angle_alpha   90.00
_cell.angle_beta   90.00
_cell.angle_gamma   90.00
#
_symmetry.space_group_name_H-M   'P 1'
#
loop_
_entity.id
_entity.type
_entity.pdbx_description
1 polymer ?
#
loop_
_entity_poly.entity_id
_entity_poly.type
_entity_poly.pdbx_seq_one_letter_code
_entity_poly.pdbx_strand_id
1 'polypeptide(L)'
;MNLIMHLIFYLRSMLCRVLVLAATNRPFDLDEAVIRRLSRRLMVNLPDAPNRANILKVILVKEDLSSDIDFDAIANMTEGYSGSDLKNLCVTIAHRPIKEILEKEKKEHAAALAEGRPTPALSESSDIRSLNMEDFKHAHQQVCASVSSESINMTELSRWNDLYGEGGSRVKKALSYFM
;
A
#
# COMPACT_ATOMS: atom_id res chain seq x y z
N MET A 1 -3.47 9.03 2.58
CA MET A 1 -2.09 9.58 2.41
C MET A 1 -1.31 8.52 1.67
N ASN A 2 -1.41 8.52 0.34
CA ASN A 2 -1.03 7.40 -0.51
C ASN A 2 0.39 7.66 -0.99
N LEU A 3 1.36 7.09 -0.28
CA LEU A 3 2.79 7.30 -0.54
C LEU A 3 3.23 6.42 -1.70
N ILE A 4 3.38 7.02 -2.87
CA ILE A 4 4.36 6.61 -3.86
C ILE A 4 5.56 7.54 -3.73
N MET A 5 6.74 6.94 -3.70
CA MET A 5 8.08 7.51 -3.59
C MET A 5 8.67 7.65 -2.18
N HIS A 6 9.43 6.63 -1.79
CA HIS A 6 10.54 6.82 -0.89
C HIS A 6 11.80 6.99 -1.72
N LEU A 7 12.18 8.23 -2.01
CA LEU A 7 13.52 8.51 -2.48
C LEU A 7 14.49 8.27 -1.32
N ILE A 8 14.97 7.04 -1.18
CA ILE A 8 15.87 6.69 -0.09
C ILE A 8 17.22 7.35 -0.34
N PHE A 9 17.58 8.25 0.56
CA PHE A 9 18.86 8.93 0.55
C PHE A 9 19.87 8.24 1.46
N TYR A 10 21.17 8.40 1.18
CA TYR A 10 22.27 7.82 1.96
C TYR A 10 23.38 8.85 2.18
N LEU A 11 23.76 9.03 3.45
CA LEU A 11 24.90 9.84 3.89
C LEU A 11 25.69 9.01 4.90
N ARG A 12 26.98 8.76 4.64
CA ARG A 12 27.88 8.03 5.53
C ARG A 12 28.97 8.98 6.04
N SER A 13 28.98 9.21 7.35
CA SER A 13 30.08 9.93 8.02
C SER A 13 31.24 8.98 8.30
N MET A 14 32.48 9.47 8.17
CA MET A 14 33.71 8.67 8.31
C MET A 14 34.09 8.38 9.77
N LEU A 15 33.58 9.14 10.74
CA LEU A 15 33.98 9.04 12.16
C LEU A 15 32.96 8.29 13.03
N CYS A 16 31.67 8.36 12.68
CA CYS A 16 30.60 7.57 13.25
C CYS A 16 29.76 7.02 12.09
N ARG A 17 29.45 5.72 12.08
CA ARG A 17 28.62 5.08 11.04
C ARG A 17 27.15 5.50 11.20
N VAL A 18 26.85 6.76 10.93
CA VAL A 18 25.49 7.30 10.86
C VAL A 18 24.95 7.04 9.46
N LEU A 19 23.73 6.49 9.39
CA LEU A 19 22.95 6.31 8.17
C LEU A 19 21.74 7.25 8.23
N VAL A 20 21.63 8.16 7.27
CA VAL A 20 20.46 9.03 7.12
C VAL A 20 19.60 8.50 5.98
N LEU A 21 18.32 8.22 6.26
CA LEU A 21 17.29 7.85 5.28
C LEU A 21 16.24 8.97 5.23
N ALA A 22 15.77 9.31 4.05
CA ALA A 22 14.66 10.24 3.86
C ALA A 22 13.74 9.72 2.73
N ALA A 23 12.55 10.30 2.60
CA ALA A 23 11.53 9.91 1.64
C ALA A 23 10.71 11.15 1.25
N THR A 24 10.32 11.27 -0.02
CA THR A 24 9.49 12.38 -0.52
C THR A 24 8.64 11.93 -1.69
N ASN A 25 7.38 12.37 -1.70
CA ASN A 25 6.47 12.22 -2.84
C ASN A 25 6.56 13.42 -3.81
N ARG A 26 7.34 14.45 -3.48
CA ARG A 26 7.52 15.68 -4.26
C ARG A 26 9.01 15.97 -4.44
N PRO A 27 9.69 15.22 -5.31
CA PRO A 27 11.13 15.40 -5.50
C PRO A 27 11.48 16.73 -6.19
N PHE A 28 10.50 17.39 -6.85
CA PHE A 28 10.65 18.71 -7.48
C PHE A 28 10.72 19.87 -6.46
N ASP A 29 10.18 19.67 -5.26
CA ASP A 29 10.19 20.68 -4.19
C ASP A 29 11.55 20.72 -3.46
N LEU A 30 12.47 19.79 -3.78
CA LEU A 30 13.79 19.73 -3.16
C LEU A 30 14.77 20.67 -3.85
N ASP A 31 15.42 21.51 -3.05
CA ASP A 31 16.47 22.41 -3.53
C ASP A 31 17.74 21.64 -3.95
N GLU A 32 18.49 22.20 -4.89
CA GLU A 32 19.66 21.58 -5.51
C GLU A 32 20.75 21.26 -4.48
N ALA A 33 20.90 22.11 -3.45
CA ALA A 33 21.83 21.89 -2.36
C ALA A 33 21.53 20.62 -1.55
N VAL A 34 20.24 20.30 -1.36
CA VAL A 34 19.79 19.09 -0.67
C VAL A 34 20.01 17.89 -1.58
N ILE A 35 19.58 18.00 -2.84
CA ILE A 35 19.77 16.97 -3.87
C ILE A 35 21.25 16.56 -3.91
N ARG A 36 22.19 17.50 -4.02
CA ARG A 36 23.65 17.24 -4.09
C ARG A 36 24.22 16.50 -2.88
N ARG A 37 23.71 16.76 -1.67
CA ARG A 37 24.17 16.08 -0.44
C ARG A 37 23.72 14.63 -0.37
N LEU A 38 22.68 14.28 -1.12
CA LEU A 38 22.06 12.98 -1.07
C LEU A 38 22.50 12.14 -2.27
N SER A 39 23.59 11.42 -2.04
CA SER A 39 24.40 10.74 -3.06
C SER A 39 23.75 9.50 -3.69
N ARG A 40 22.80 8.86 -3.01
CA ARG A 40 22.00 7.72 -3.50
C ARG A 40 20.54 8.10 -3.52
N ARG A 41 19.82 7.70 -4.56
CA ARG A 41 18.44 8.12 -4.85
C ARG A 41 17.74 6.98 -5.57
N LEU A 42 16.76 6.38 -4.91
CA LEU A 42 16.04 5.21 -5.40
C LEU A 42 14.59 5.57 -5.71
N MET A 43 14.15 5.34 -6.94
CA MET A 43 12.73 5.39 -7.27
C MET A 43 12.07 4.05 -6.95
N VAL A 44 11.05 4.10 -6.10
CA VAL A 44 10.24 2.94 -5.74
C VAL A 44 8.94 3.01 -6.53
N ASN A 45 8.77 2.05 -7.44
CA ASN A 45 7.58 1.91 -8.27
C ASN A 45 6.44 1.22 -7.52
N LEU A 46 5.26 1.23 -8.14
CA LEU A 46 4.15 0.39 -7.72
C LEU A 46 4.55 -1.09 -7.77
N PRO A 47 4.01 -1.93 -6.86
CA PRO A 47 4.30 -3.35 -6.84
C PRO A 47 3.70 -4.08 -8.05
N ASP A 48 4.51 -4.93 -8.68
CA ASP A 48 4.05 -5.89 -9.70
C ASP A 48 3.12 -6.96 -9.11
N ALA A 49 2.38 -7.68 -9.95
CA ALA A 49 1.47 -8.75 -9.54
C ALA A 49 2.07 -9.75 -8.50
N PRO A 50 3.25 -10.36 -8.71
CA PRO A 50 3.83 -11.27 -7.71
C PRO A 50 4.18 -10.55 -6.39
N ASN A 51 4.60 -9.29 -6.46
CA ASN A 51 4.90 -8.48 -5.28
C ASN A 51 3.61 -8.13 -4.53
N ARG A 52 2.50 -7.84 -5.22
CA ARG A 52 1.19 -7.63 -4.60
C ARG A 52 0.71 -8.89 -3.88
N ALA A 53 0.83 -10.06 -4.50
CA ALA A 53 0.50 -11.34 -3.87
C ALA A 53 1.32 -11.56 -2.58
N ASN A 54 2.62 -11.26 -2.61
CA ASN A 54 3.49 -11.36 -1.43
C ASN A 54 3.10 -10.36 -0.34
N ILE A 55 2.78 -9.11 -0.70
CA ILE A 55 2.31 -8.10 0.25
C ILE A 55 1.02 -8.56 0.93
N LEU A 56 0.05 -9.07 0.15
CA LEU A 56 -1.21 -9.60 0.69
C LEU A 56 -0.97 -10.76 1.66
N LYS A 57 -0.09 -11.70 1.32
CA LYS A 57 0.29 -12.81 2.20
C LYS A 57 0.90 -12.34 3.53
N VAL A 58 1.74 -11.30 3.48
CA VAL A 58 2.36 -10.73 4.69
C VAL A 58 1.33 -9.99 5.55
N ILE A 59 0.43 -9.22 4.93
CA ILE A 59 -0.59 -8.45 5.67
C ILE A 59 -1.58 -9.41 6.34
N LEU A 60 -2.00 -10.46 5.64
CA LEU A 60 -3.02 -11.40 6.10
C LEU A 60 -2.46 -12.59 6.89
N VAL A 61 -1.17 -12.59 7.23
CA VAL A 61 -0.51 -13.74 7.89
C VAL A 61 -1.09 -14.10 9.26
N LYS A 62 -1.77 -13.15 9.92
CA LYS A 62 -2.38 -13.33 11.25
C LYS A 62 -3.90 -13.50 11.19
N GLU A 63 -4.49 -13.37 10.00
CA GLU A 63 -5.93 -13.45 9.83
C GLU A 63 -6.36 -14.89 9.56
N ASP A 64 -7.60 -15.23 9.90
CA ASP A 64 -8.18 -16.52 9.59
C ASP A 64 -8.69 -16.54 8.14
N LEU A 65 -8.09 -17.38 7.32
CA LEU A 65 -8.26 -17.43 5.87
C LEU A 65 -8.85 -18.76 5.45
N SER A 66 -9.90 -18.73 4.64
CA SER A 66 -10.43 -19.95 4.01
C SER A 66 -9.42 -20.58 3.04
N SER A 67 -9.48 -21.89 2.86
CA SER A 67 -8.66 -22.65 1.90
C SER A 67 -8.83 -22.20 0.44
N ASP A 68 -9.93 -21.50 0.15
CA ASP A 68 -10.33 -21.13 -1.21
C ASP A 68 -9.71 -19.80 -1.69
N ILE A 69 -8.77 -19.22 -0.92
CA ILE A 69 -8.15 -17.94 -1.24
C ILE A 69 -7.00 -18.12 -2.25
N ASP A 70 -7.22 -17.57 -3.44
CA ASP A 70 -6.21 -17.43 -4.48
C ASP A 70 -5.61 -16.01 -4.47
N PHE A 71 -4.41 -15.88 -3.91
CA PHE A 71 -3.67 -14.61 -3.86
C PHE A 71 -3.23 -14.11 -5.25
N ASP A 72 -3.01 -15.01 -6.21
CA ASP A 72 -2.57 -14.62 -7.55
C ASP A 72 -3.74 -14.03 -8.33
N ALA A 73 -4.94 -14.60 -8.17
CA ALA A 73 -6.17 -13.99 -8.69
C ALA A 73 -6.43 -12.60 -8.11
N ILE A 74 -6.29 -12.43 -6.78
CA ILE A 74 -6.48 -11.13 -6.11
C ILE A 74 -5.42 -10.13 -6.57
N ALA A 75 -4.17 -10.56 -6.72
CA ALA A 75 -3.09 -9.72 -7.21
C ALA A 75 -3.33 -9.22 -8.64
N ASN A 76 -3.92 -10.05 -9.50
CA ASN A 76 -4.29 -9.66 -10.86
C ASN A 76 -5.45 -8.66 -10.88
N MET A 77 -6.42 -8.78 -9.96
CA MET A 77 -7.53 -7.83 -9.86
C MET A 77 -7.10 -6.46 -9.30
N THR A 78 -6.06 -6.41 -8.48
CA THR A 78 -5.60 -5.20 -7.76
C THR A 78 -4.48 -4.45 -8.51
N GLU A 79 -4.55 -4.41 -9.84
CA GLU A 79 -3.58 -3.67 -10.64
C GLU A 79 -3.59 -2.17 -10.32
N GLY A 80 -2.40 -1.57 -10.21
CA GLY A 80 -2.24 -0.16 -9.85
C GLY A 80 -2.34 0.16 -8.36
N TYR A 81 -2.61 -0.83 -7.50
CA TYR A 81 -2.71 -0.61 -6.06
C TYR A 81 -1.35 -0.36 -5.43
N SER A 82 -1.26 0.69 -4.61
CA SER A 82 -0.11 0.90 -3.73
C SER A 82 -0.15 -0.05 -2.53
N GLY A 83 0.97 -0.16 -1.80
CA GLY A 83 0.99 -0.93 -0.55
C GLY A 83 -0.02 -0.42 0.49
N SER A 84 -0.31 0.89 0.50
CA SER A 84 -1.36 1.47 1.34
C SER A 84 -2.76 1.05 0.90
N ASP A 85 -3.00 0.98 -0.42
CA ASP A 85 -4.30 0.56 -0.96
C ASP A 85 -4.57 -0.92 -0.66
N LEU A 86 -3.54 -1.78 -0.82
CA LEU A 86 -3.63 -3.20 -0.44
C LEU A 86 -3.92 -3.37 1.06
N LYS A 87 -3.30 -2.55 1.91
CA LYS A 87 -3.60 -2.55 3.35
C LYS A 87 -5.03 -2.14 3.62
N ASN A 88 -5.50 -1.06 2.98
CA ASN A 88 -6.88 -0.59 3.13
C ASN A 88 -7.88 -1.63 2.64
N LEU A 89 -7.58 -2.33 1.55
CA LEU A 89 -8.37 -3.45 1.06
C LEU A 89 -8.50 -4.54 2.14
N CYS A 90 -7.38 -4.97 2.73
CA CYS A 90 -7.38 -5.97 3.80
C CYS A 90 -8.18 -5.53 5.03
N VAL A 91 -8.08 -4.25 5.42
CA VAL A 91 -8.86 -3.68 6.53
C VAL A 91 -10.36 -3.72 6.22
N THR A 92 -10.76 -3.34 5.01
CA THR A 92 -12.17 -3.40 4.58
C THR A 92 -12.71 -4.83 4.58
N ILE A 93 -11.87 -5.79 4.18
CA ILE A 93 -12.22 -7.23 4.20
C ILE A 93 -12.44 -7.70 5.64
N ALA A 94 -11.50 -7.43 6.55
CA ALA A 94 -11.57 -7.85 7.95
C ALA A 94 -12.78 -7.25 8.69
N HIS A 95 -13.21 -6.05 8.32
CA HIS A 95 -14.39 -5.42 8.93
C HIS A 95 -15.72 -6.04 8.51
N ARG A 96 -15.78 -6.79 7.41
CA ARG A 96 -17.05 -7.31 6.90
C ARG A 96 -17.67 -8.37 7.81
N PRO A 97 -16.96 -9.44 8.22
CA PRO A 97 -17.48 -10.40 9.20
C PRO A 97 -17.92 -9.72 10.51
N ILE A 98 -17.15 -8.74 10.99
CA ILE A 98 -17.46 -7.98 12.20
C ILE A 98 -18.78 -7.23 12.05
N LYS A 99 -19.00 -6.59 10.89
CA LYS A 99 -20.24 -5.88 10.60
C LYS A 99 -21.44 -6.82 10.51
N GLU A 100 -21.27 -8.03 9.96
CA GLU A 100 -22.33 -9.04 9.89
C GLU A 100 -22.79 -9.47 11.30
N ILE A 101 -21.84 -9.66 12.22
CA ILE A 101 -22.12 -9.98 13.63
C ILE A 101 -22.86 -8.82 14.31
N LEU A 102 -22.34 -7.60 14.18
CA LEU A 102 -22.95 -6.43 14.83
C LEU A 102 -24.39 -6.18 14.35
N GLU A 103 -24.67 -6.37 13.05
CA GLU A 103 -26.02 -6.26 12.50
C GLU A 103 -26.94 -7.38 12.99
N LYS A 104 -26.42 -8.59 13.21
CA LYS A 104 -27.17 -9.71 13.79
C LYS A 104 -27.54 -9.41 15.25
N GLU A 105 -26.58 -8.99 16.07
CA GLU A 105 -26.81 -8.61 17.47
C GLU A 105 -27.85 -7.50 17.59
N LYS A 106 -27.75 -6.47 16.74
CA LYS A 106 -28.70 -5.36 16.73
C LYS A 106 -30.13 -5.82 16.43
N LYS A 107 -30.29 -6.76 15.49
CA LYS A 107 -31.61 -7.35 15.16
C LYS A 107 -32.14 -8.21 16.29
N GLU A 108 -31.29 -9.05 16.89
CA GLU A 108 -31.67 -9.91 18.02
C GLU A 108 -32.05 -9.09 19.26
N HIS A 109 -31.29 -8.03 19.56
CA HIS A 109 -31.60 -7.11 20.64
C HIS A 109 -32.92 -6.33 20.37
N ALA A 110 -33.16 -5.90 19.14
CA ALA A 110 -34.41 -5.25 18.77
C ALA A 110 -35.62 -6.20 18.91
N ALA A 111 -35.45 -7.47 18.52
CA ALA A 111 -36.48 -8.50 18.69
C ALA A 111 -36.73 -8.85 20.17
N ALA A 112 -35.68 -9.00 20.97
CA ALA A 112 -35.80 -9.28 22.40
C ALA A 112 -36.53 -8.15 23.15
N LEU A 113 -36.26 -6.89 22.80
CA LEU A 113 -36.96 -5.73 23.35
C LEU A 113 -38.44 -5.72 22.96
N ALA A 114 -38.77 -6.08 21.72
CA ALA A 114 -40.16 -6.15 21.25
C ALA A 114 -40.94 -7.30 21.91
N GLU A 115 -40.28 -8.41 22.23
CA GLU A 115 -40.89 -9.61 22.81
C GLU A 115 -40.78 -9.69 24.34
N GLY A 116 -40.19 -8.67 24.99
CA GLY A 116 -40.01 -8.63 26.46
C GLY A 116 -39.05 -9.71 27.01
N ARG A 117 -38.18 -10.26 26.17
CA ARG A 117 -37.17 -11.27 26.55
C ARG A 117 -35.89 -10.60 27.07
N PRO A 118 -35.09 -11.29 27.92
CA PRO A 118 -33.80 -10.78 28.36
C PRO A 118 -32.84 -10.56 27.17
N THR A 119 -31.92 -9.61 27.31
CA THR A 119 -30.95 -9.26 26.27
C THR A 119 -30.07 -10.46 25.91
N PRO A 120 -29.88 -10.77 24.62
CA PRO A 120 -29.01 -11.85 24.17
C PRO A 120 -27.56 -11.60 24.58
N ALA A 121 -26.79 -12.69 24.73
CA ALA A 121 -25.37 -12.62 25.03
C ALA A 121 -24.60 -11.95 23.88
N LEU A 122 -23.56 -11.19 24.21
CA LEU A 122 -22.67 -10.57 23.22
C LEU A 122 -21.83 -11.67 22.54
N SER A 123 -21.60 -11.50 21.25
CA SER A 123 -20.78 -12.40 20.44
C SER A 123 -19.31 -12.27 20.85
N GLU A 124 -18.61 -13.40 20.89
CA GLU A 124 -17.19 -13.45 21.23
C GLU A 124 -16.31 -13.40 19.97
N SER A 125 -15.00 -13.19 20.14
CA SER A 125 -14.07 -13.18 19.00
C SER A 125 -14.03 -14.51 18.24
N SER A 126 -14.46 -15.61 18.84
CA SER A 126 -14.58 -16.93 18.21
C SER A 126 -15.74 -17.05 17.21
N ASP A 127 -16.70 -16.13 17.23
CA ASP A 127 -17.85 -16.14 16.32
C ASP A 127 -17.53 -15.50 14.96
N ILE A 128 -16.33 -14.91 14.81
CA ILE A 128 -15.87 -14.31 13.57
C ILE A 128 -15.53 -15.41 12.57
N ARG A 129 -16.30 -15.46 11.47
CA ARG A 129 -16.03 -16.38 10.35
C ARG A 129 -14.71 -16.07 9.65
N SER A 130 -14.08 -17.11 9.12
CA SER A 130 -12.91 -17.00 8.24
C SER A 130 -13.21 -16.13 7.00
N LEU A 131 -12.19 -15.43 6.50
CA LEU A 131 -12.28 -14.61 5.29
C LEU A 131 -12.38 -15.49 4.04
N ASN A 132 -13.20 -15.08 3.07
CA ASN A 132 -13.42 -15.81 1.82
C ASN A 132 -13.23 -14.90 0.60
N MET A 133 -13.20 -15.50 -0.60
CA MET A 133 -13.01 -14.77 -1.87
C MET A 133 -14.11 -13.73 -2.17
N GLU A 134 -15.34 -13.91 -1.66
CA GLU A 134 -16.42 -12.94 -1.85
C GLU A 134 -16.16 -11.64 -1.07
N ASP A 135 -15.51 -11.71 0.08
CA ASP A 135 -15.10 -10.54 0.86
C ASP A 135 -14.10 -9.69 0.09
N PHE A 136 -13.14 -10.32 -0.61
CA PHE A 136 -12.20 -9.62 -1.48
C PHE A 136 -12.93 -8.93 -2.65
N LYS A 137 -13.86 -9.63 -3.31
CA LYS A 137 -14.64 -9.05 -4.42
C LYS A 137 -15.46 -7.84 -3.97
N HIS A 138 -16.10 -7.94 -2.79
CA HIS A 138 -16.89 -6.85 -2.25
C HIS A 138 -16.02 -5.68 -1.80
N ALA A 139 -14.88 -5.94 -1.14
CA ALA A 139 -13.97 -4.89 -0.73
C ALA A 139 -13.31 -4.18 -1.92
N HIS A 140 -13.02 -4.92 -3.00
CA HIS A 140 -12.50 -4.35 -4.25
C HIS A 140 -13.46 -3.35 -4.91
N GLN A 141 -14.77 -3.52 -4.72
CA GLN A 141 -15.76 -2.54 -5.22
C GLN A 141 -15.76 -1.23 -4.41
N GLN A 142 -15.25 -1.26 -3.17
CA GLN A 142 -15.24 -0.10 -2.28
C GLN A 142 -13.91 0.64 -2.26
N VAL A 143 -12.81 -0.10 -2.45
CA VAL A 143 -11.45 0.46 -2.45
C VAL A 143 -11.02 0.69 -3.89
N CYS A 144 -10.68 1.93 -4.23
CA CYS A 144 -10.15 2.29 -5.55
C CYS A 144 -8.63 2.46 -5.47
N ALA A 145 -7.93 2.15 -6.56
CA ALA A 145 -6.51 2.44 -6.69
C ALA A 145 -6.26 3.95 -6.53
N SER A 146 -5.33 4.30 -5.65
CA SER A 146 -5.04 5.70 -5.38
C SER A 146 -4.18 6.38 -6.45
N VAL A 147 -3.54 5.58 -7.30
CA VAL A 147 -2.58 6.04 -8.30
C VAL A 147 -3.01 5.51 -9.65
N SER A 148 -3.20 6.43 -10.60
CA SER A 148 -3.35 6.08 -12.00
C SER A 148 -1.99 6.07 -12.70
N SER A 149 -1.75 5.01 -13.48
CA SER A 149 -0.55 4.85 -14.32
C SER A 149 -0.40 5.98 -15.36
N GLU A 150 -1.52 6.54 -15.80
CA GLU A 150 -1.61 7.64 -16.78
C GLU A 150 -1.52 9.04 -16.14
N SER A 151 -1.32 9.13 -14.83
CA SER A 151 -1.21 10.44 -14.18
C SER A 151 0.04 11.20 -14.66
N ILE A 152 -0.13 12.50 -14.87
CA ILE A 152 0.94 13.46 -15.17
C ILE A 152 2.09 13.30 -14.15
N ASN A 153 1.73 13.06 -12.88
CA ASN A 153 2.67 12.83 -11.79
C ASN A 153 3.63 11.66 -12.07
N MET A 154 3.17 10.52 -12.57
CA MET A 154 4.05 9.36 -12.82
C MET A 154 5.04 9.60 -13.97
N THR A 155 4.61 10.34 -15.00
CA THR A 155 5.47 10.71 -16.12
C THR A 155 6.57 11.67 -15.66
N GLU A 156 6.20 12.68 -14.87
CA GLU A 156 7.15 13.63 -14.31
C GLU A 156 8.14 12.96 -13.36
N LEU A 157 7.65 12.10 -12.46
CA LEU A 157 8.50 11.35 -11.53
C LEU A 157 9.52 10.46 -12.26
N SER A 158 9.10 9.78 -13.33
CA SER A 158 10.00 8.97 -14.16
C SER A 158 11.09 9.83 -14.80
N ARG A 159 10.71 10.99 -15.36
CA ARG A 159 11.68 11.94 -15.93
C ARG A 159 12.65 12.47 -14.87
N TRP A 160 12.18 12.74 -13.66
CA TRP A 160 13.04 13.17 -12.56
C TRP A 160 14.04 12.07 -12.19
N ASN A 161 13.59 10.82 -12.12
CA ASN A 161 14.45 9.67 -11.84
C ASN A 161 15.50 9.45 -12.94
N ASP A 162 15.15 9.67 -14.21
CA ASP A 162 16.12 9.56 -15.30
C ASP A 162 17.25 10.60 -15.20
N LEU A 163 16.95 11.80 -14.69
CA LEU A 163 17.92 12.87 -14.50
C LEU A 163 18.76 12.71 -13.23
N TYR A 164 18.13 12.26 -12.14
CA TYR A 164 18.70 12.38 -10.80
C TYR A 164 18.81 11.06 -10.03
N GLY A 165 18.19 9.96 -10.49
CA GLY A 165 18.13 8.67 -9.80
C GLY A 165 19.40 7.81 -9.90
N GLU A 166 19.33 6.57 -9.41
CA GLU A 166 20.39 5.56 -9.51
C GLU A 166 20.63 5.14 -10.98
N GLY A 167 21.41 5.96 -11.70
CA GLY A 167 21.75 5.75 -13.11
C GLY A 167 21.86 7.04 -13.92
N GLY A 168 21.23 8.13 -13.45
CA GLY A 168 21.08 9.41 -14.16
C GLY A 168 22.34 10.25 -14.37
N SER A 169 23.54 9.71 -14.12
CA SER A 169 24.80 10.46 -14.30
C SER A 169 25.89 9.64 -15.00
N ARG A 170 25.52 8.95 -16.08
CA ARG A 170 26.50 8.38 -17.04
C ARG A 170 26.21 8.64 -18.51
N VAL A 171 25.25 9.49 -18.88
CA VAL A 171 25.33 10.12 -20.20
C VAL A 171 26.36 11.24 -20.10
N LYS A 172 27.64 10.88 -20.24
CA LYS A 172 28.71 11.84 -20.54
C LYS A 172 28.31 12.53 -21.84
N LYS A 173 27.65 13.68 -21.78
CA LYS A 173 27.66 14.59 -22.92
C LYS A 173 29.11 15.01 -23.05
N ALA A 174 29.84 14.37 -23.97
CA ALA A 174 31.18 14.78 -24.31
C ALA A 174 31.08 16.24 -24.74
N LEU A 175 31.55 17.15 -23.88
CA LEU A 175 31.71 18.54 -24.26
C LEU A 175 32.81 18.57 -25.33
N SER A 176 32.39 18.60 -26.59
CA SER A 176 33.32 18.81 -27.72
C SER A 176 33.77 20.26 -27.69
N TYR A 177 34.86 20.53 -26.98
CA TYR A 177 35.59 21.80 -27.06
C TYR A 177 36.51 21.84 -28.29
N PHE A 178 35.94 21.59 -29.47
CA PHE A 178 36.61 21.83 -30.74
C PHE A 178 35.55 22.19 -31.79
N MET A 179 35.39 23.48 -32.05
CA MET A 179 35.90 24.13 -33.27
C MET A 179 35.90 25.64 -33.08
#